data_AF-A0A9W6VLY4-F1
#
_entry.id   AF-A0A9W6VLY4-F1
#
_cell.length_a   1.000
_cell.length_b   1.000
_cell.length_c   1.000
_cell.angle_alpha   90.00
_cell.angle_beta   90.00
_cell.angle_gamma   90.00
#
_symmetry.space_group_name_H-M   'P 1'
#
loop_
_entity.id
_entity.type
_entity.pdbx_description
1 polymer ?
#
loop_
_entity_poly.entity_id
_entity_poly.type
_entity_poly.pdbx_seq_one_letter_code
_entity_poly.pdbx_strand_id
1 'polypeptide(L)'
;MRPRPQRPNLGLLVHCYGFCSALTDHHVREDKGLFVRLLAEHPDLKPTIEQLKADHLADLIAESQQVLDAWSSNGGTARHALGAHLNQLHRRMSEHFGREEATLNAALDKLMTTHDEAYELVGDGRPPTRR
;
A
#
# COMPACT_ATOMS: atom_id res chain seq x y z
N MET A 1 -9.95 -41.25 5.33
CA MET A 1 -9.75 -40.33 6.48
C MET A 1 -10.01 -38.90 6.01
N ARG A 2 -10.91 -38.14 6.65
CA ARG A 2 -11.04 -36.70 6.39
C ARG A 2 -9.95 -35.97 7.20
N PRO A 3 -9.18 -35.04 6.61
CA PRO A 3 -8.17 -34.29 7.35
C PRO A 3 -8.83 -33.49 8.48
N ARG A 4 -8.19 -33.49 9.65
CA ARG A 4 -8.67 -32.74 10.83
C ARG A 4 -8.61 -31.24 10.51
N PRO A 5 -9.65 -30.45 10.81
CA PRO A 5 -9.61 -29.02 10.56
C PRO A 5 -8.44 -28.39 11.32
N GLN A 6 -7.51 -27.78 10.58
CA GLN A 6 -6.41 -27.03 11.17
C GLN A 6 -6.98 -25.80 11.86
N ARG A 7 -6.65 -25.64 13.15
CA ARG A 7 -6.95 -24.41 13.89
C ARG A 7 -6.20 -23.24 13.25
N PRO A 8 -6.83 -22.06 13.14
CA PRO A 8 -6.15 -20.89 12.62
C PRO A 8 -4.91 -20.57 13.45
N ASN A 9 -3.81 -20.23 12.76
CA ASN A 9 -2.62 -19.73 13.44
C ASN A 9 -2.85 -18.24 13.74
N LEU A 10 -2.95 -17.91 15.04
CA LEU A 10 -3.24 -16.55 15.50
C LEU A 10 -2.19 -15.53 15.02
N GLY A 11 -0.90 -15.91 15.01
CA GLY A 11 0.16 -15.03 14.51
C GLY A 11 0.01 -14.73 13.01
N LEU A 12 -0.40 -15.73 12.23
CA LEU A 12 -0.67 -15.54 10.80
C LEU A 12 -1.90 -14.65 10.58
N LEU A 13 -2.98 -14.85 11.34
CA LEU A 13 -4.17 -13.99 11.27
C LEU A 13 -3.80 -12.53 11.54
N VAL A 14 -3.11 -12.26 12.64
CA VAL A 14 -2.68 -10.89 13.01
C VAL A 14 -1.83 -10.26 11.91
N HIS A 15 -0.89 -11.03 11.36
CA HIS A 15 -0.06 -10.55 10.25
C HIS A 15 -0.90 -10.19 9.01
N CYS A 16 -1.78 -11.09 8.56
CA CYS A 16 -2.58 -10.86 7.36
C CYS A 16 -3.56 -9.69 7.52
N TYR A 17 -4.23 -9.55 8.67
CA TYR A 17 -5.08 -8.39 8.93
C TYR A 17 -4.28 -7.10 9.00
N GLY A 18 -3.15 -7.09 9.70
CA GLY A 18 -2.26 -5.93 9.78
C GLY A 18 -1.77 -5.49 8.39
N PHE A 19 -1.40 -6.45 7.55
CA PHE A 19 -0.99 -6.18 6.17
C PHE A 19 -2.12 -5.58 5.33
N CYS A 20 -3.33 -6.16 5.36
CA CYS A 20 -4.48 -5.63 4.62
C CYS A 20 -4.86 -4.21 5.09
N SER A 21 -4.81 -3.96 6.40
CA SER A 21 -5.04 -2.61 6.96
C SER A 21 -3.99 -1.62 6.47
N ALA A 22 -2.71 -2.00 6.51
CA ALA A 22 -1.62 -1.13 6.09
C ALA A 22 -1.71 -0.75 4.60
N LEU A 23 -2.07 -1.70 3.73
CA LEU A 23 -2.29 -1.42 2.31
C LEU A 23 -3.49 -0.49 2.08
N THR A 24 -4.58 -0.69 2.83
CA THR A 24 -5.75 0.19 2.75
C THR A 24 -5.36 1.62 3.12
N ASP A 25 -4.67 1.80 4.25
CA ASP A 25 -4.25 3.11 4.71
C ASP A 25 -3.23 3.77 3.77
N HIS A 26 -2.37 2.97 3.14
CA HIS A 26 -1.41 3.44 2.14
C HIS A 26 -2.11 4.06 0.93
N HIS A 27 -3.00 3.32 0.25
CA HIS A 27 -3.72 3.85 -0.91
C HIS A 27 -4.59 5.07 -0.54
N VAL A 28 -5.21 5.07 0.65
CA VAL A 28 -5.98 6.23 1.12
C VAL A 28 -5.09 7.48 1.28
N ARG A 29 -3.87 7.33 1.79
CA ARG A 29 -2.92 8.44 1.92
C ARG A 29 -2.41 8.92 0.56
N GLU A 30 -2.29 8.04 -0.42
CA GLU A 30 -1.91 8.42 -1.78
C GLU A 30 -3.03 9.21 -2.44
N ASP A 31 -4.24 8.66 -2.45
CA ASP A 31 -5.43 9.27 -3.02
C ASP A 31 -5.73 10.66 -2.46
N LYS A 32 -5.68 10.79 -1.13
CA LYS A 32 -6.10 12.01 -0.43
C LYS A 32 -4.96 12.95 -0.11
N GLY A 33 -3.72 12.52 -0.33
CA GLY A 33 -2.52 13.24 0.08
C GLY A 33 -1.52 13.36 -1.06
N LEU A 34 -0.75 12.30 -1.29
CA LEU A 34 0.39 12.34 -2.20
C LEU A 34 0.01 12.76 -3.61
N PHE A 35 -1.01 12.14 -4.20
CA PHE A 35 -1.43 12.43 -5.56
C PHE A 35 -1.98 13.84 -5.72
N VAL A 36 -2.65 14.38 -4.70
CA VAL A 36 -3.10 15.78 -4.70
C VAL A 36 -1.91 16.73 -4.77
N ARG A 37 -0.84 16.47 -3.98
CA ARG A 37 0.36 17.29 -4.00
C ARG A 37 1.12 17.18 -5.32
N LEU A 38 1.28 15.96 -5.84
CA LEU A 38 1.93 15.72 -7.13
C LEU A 38 1.20 16.43 -8.27
N LEU A 39 -0.13 16.41 -8.30
CA LEU A 39 -0.90 17.10 -9.35
C LEU A 39 -0.83 18.63 -9.26
N ALA A 40 -0.58 19.19 -8.06
CA ALA A 40 -0.40 20.62 -7.90
C ALA A 40 0.94 21.10 -8.49
N GLU A 41 2.00 20.29 -8.39
CA GLU A 41 3.34 20.64 -8.87
C GLU A 41 3.63 20.11 -10.29
N HIS A 42 3.02 18.98 -10.66
CA HIS A 42 3.20 18.27 -11.93
C HIS A 42 1.84 17.90 -12.56
N PRO A 43 1.09 18.87 -13.11
CA PRO A 43 -0.22 18.62 -13.71
C PRO A 43 -0.20 17.65 -14.90
N ASP A 44 0.95 17.50 -15.55
CA ASP A 44 1.20 16.56 -16.64
C ASP A 44 1.12 15.09 -16.21
N LEU A 45 1.28 14.80 -14.92
CA LEU A 45 1.10 13.44 -14.37
C LEU A 45 -0.36 13.01 -14.25
N LYS A 46 -1.34 13.87 -14.56
CA LYS A 46 -2.76 13.55 -14.44
C LYS A 46 -3.16 12.22 -15.09
N PRO A 47 -2.80 11.91 -16.35
CA PRO A 47 -3.15 10.63 -16.96
C PRO A 47 -2.56 9.43 -16.21
N THR A 48 -1.30 9.56 -15.75
CA THR A 48 -0.61 8.53 -14.96
C THR A 48 -1.30 8.29 -13.63
N ILE A 49 -1.59 9.36 -12.88
CA ILE A 49 -2.24 9.26 -11.56
C ILE A 49 -3.64 8.66 -11.67
N GLU A 50 -4.44 9.05 -12.67
CA GLU A 50 -5.75 8.42 -12.87
C GLU A 50 -5.63 6.92 -13.19
N GLN A 51 -4.60 6.50 -13.93
CA GLN A 51 -4.33 5.08 -14.16
C GLN A 51 -3.92 4.35 -12.87
N LEU A 52 -3.07 4.95 -12.04
CA LEU A 52 -2.67 4.38 -10.75
C LEU A 52 -3.85 4.23 -9.79
N LYS A 53 -4.72 5.24 -9.72
CA LYS A 53 -5.94 5.19 -8.91
C LYS A 53 -6.92 4.13 -9.39
N ALA A 54 -7.05 3.95 -10.71
CA ALA A 54 -7.86 2.87 -11.27
C ALA A 54 -7.29 1.48 -10.93
N ASP A 55 -5.99 1.39 -10.68
CA ASP A 55 -5.32 0.17 -10.23
C ASP A 55 -5.39 -0.05 -8.70
N HIS A 56 -5.93 0.90 -7.92
CA HIS A 56 -6.08 0.73 -6.47
C HIS A 56 -6.95 -0.49 -6.15
N LEU A 57 -6.39 -1.41 -5.37
CA LEU A 57 -6.93 -2.75 -5.15
C LEU A 57 -7.88 -2.83 -3.96
N ALA A 58 -8.66 -1.78 -3.69
CA ALA A 58 -9.52 -1.70 -2.50
C ALA A 58 -10.46 -2.92 -2.40
N ASP A 59 -11.09 -3.30 -3.50
CA ASP A 59 -12.00 -4.45 -3.55
C ASP A 59 -11.27 -5.78 -3.27
N LEU A 60 -10.08 -5.99 -3.87
CA LEU A 60 -9.30 -7.22 -3.66
C LEU A 60 -8.77 -7.33 -2.22
N ILE A 61 -8.42 -6.21 -1.60
CA ILE A 61 -8.01 -6.16 -0.19
C ILE A 61 -9.21 -6.51 0.71
N ALA A 62 -10.39 -5.92 0.44
CA ALA A 62 -11.62 -6.22 1.18
C ALA A 62 -12.05 -7.69 1.02
N GLU A 63 -11.99 -8.25 -0.19
CA GLU A 63 -12.24 -9.67 -0.44
C GLU A 63 -11.26 -10.56 0.34
N SER A 64 -9.98 -10.19 0.38
CA SER A 64 -8.96 -10.93 1.14
C SER A 64 -9.27 -10.92 2.65
N GLN A 65 -9.75 -9.80 3.19
CA GLN A 65 -10.21 -9.69 4.58
C GLN A 65 -11.44 -10.57 4.85
N GLN A 66 -12.41 -10.64 3.94
CA GLN A 66 -13.56 -11.53 4.07
C GLN A 66 -13.15 -13.01 4.09
N VAL A 67 -12.17 -13.40 3.28
CA VAL A 67 -11.62 -14.77 3.29
C VAL A 67 -10.88 -15.07 4.60
N LEU A 68 -10.17 -14.07 5.17
CA LEU A 68 -9.56 -14.17 6.50
C LEU A 68 -10.61 -14.35 7.61
N ASP A 69 -11.71 -13.60 7.57
CA ASP A 69 -12.83 -13.71 8.53
C ASP A 69 -13.46 -15.11 8.48
N ALA A 70 -13.66 -15.62 7.27
CA ALA A 70 -14.17 -16.98 7.06
C ALA A 70 -13.19 -18.04 7.57
N TRP A 71 -11.88 -17.86 7.37
CA TRP A 71 -10.86 -18.78 7.89
C TRP A 71 -10.77 -18.74 9.42
N SER A 72 -10.82 -17.55 10.02
CA SER A 72 -10.85 -17.35 11.47
C SER A 72 -12.03 -18.08 12.12
N SER A 73 -13.20 -18.01 11.48
CA SER A 73 -14.45 -18.58 12.00
C SER A 73 -14.60 -20.09 11.73
N ASN A 74 -14.20 -20.57 10.55
CA ASN A 74 -14.54 -21.92 10.06
C ASN A 74 -13.33 -22.87 9.92
N GLY A 75 -12.09 -22.38 10.05
CA GLY A 75 -10.88 -23.19 10.00
C GLY A 75 -10.59 -23.82 8.62
N GLY A 76 -10.18 -25.10 8.62
CA GLY A 76 -9.35 -25.71 7.58
C GLY A 76 -9.81 -25.70 6.11
N THR A 77 -11.08 -25.53 5.77
CA THR A 77 -11.54 -25.50 4.37
C THR A 77 -11.16 -24.19 3.66
N ALA A 78 -11.01 -23.10 4.40
CA ALA A 78 -10.71 -21.77 3.84
C ALA A 78 -9.22 -21.53 3.56
N ARG A 79 -8.31 -22.42 3.98
CA ARG A 79 -6.86 -22.20 3.86
C ARG A 79 -6.37 -22.11 2.41
N HIS A 80 -6.89 -22.96 1.52
CA HIS A 80 -6.51 -22.92 0.10
C HIS A 80 -7.03 -21.65 -0.59
N ALA A 81 -8.28 -21.28 -0.31
CA ALA A 81 -8.87 -20.03 -0.81
C ALA A 81 -8.07 -18.82 -0.33
N LEU A 82 -7.71 -18.79 0.96
CA LEU A 82 -6.86 -17.74 1.52
C LEU A 82 -5.51 -17.64 0.80
N GLY A 83 -4.84 -18.77 0.58
CA GLY A 83 -3.58 -18.80 -0.17
C GLY A 83 -3.72 -18.25 -1.60
N ALA A 84 -4.81 -18.58 -2.29
CA ALA A 84 -5.07 -18.06 -3.63
C ALA A 84 -5.30 -16.53 -3.63
N HIS A 85 -6.12 -16.01 -2.72
CA HIS A 85 -6.34 -14.58 -2.58
C HIS A 85 -5.07 -13.81 -2.21
N LEU A 86 -4.28 -14.32 -1.24
CA LEU A 86 -3.02 -13.68 -0.86
C LEU A 86 -1.99 -13.68 -1.99
N ASN A 87 -1.91 -14.74 -2.79
CA ASN A 87 -1.04 -14.78 -3.97
C ASN A 87 -1.50 -13.78 -5.05
N GLN A 88 -2.80 -13.67 -5.27
CA GLN A 88 -3.36 -12.68 -6.20
C GLN A 88 -3.07 -11.26 -5.72
N LEU A 89 -3.27 -10.99 -4.43
CA LEU A 89 -2.96 -9.70 -3.80
C LEU A 89 -1.48 -9.37 -3.95
N HIS A 90 -0.60 -10.30 -3.60
CA HIS A 90 0.84 -10.12 -3.75
C HIS A 90 1.23 -9.76 -5.19
N ARG A 91 0.80 -10.56 -6.18
CA ARG A 91 1.12 -10.32 -7.58
C ARG A 91 0.65 -8.93 -8.05
N ARG A 92 -0.61 -8.60 -7.77
CA ARG A 92 -1.22 -7.34 -8.21
C ARG A 92 -0.58 -6.13 -7.52
N MET A 93 -0.27 -6.22 -6.22
CA MET A 93 0.42 -5.17 -5.48
C MET A 93 1.85 -4.96 -5.97
N SER A 94 2.59 -6.04 -6.23
CA SER A 94 3.94 -5.93 -6.79
C SER A 94 3.94 -5.27 -8.18
N GLU A 95 2.98 -5.61 -9.03
CA GLU A 95 2.80 -4.96 -10.33
C GLU A 95 2.42 -3.47 -10.19
N HIS A 96 1.55 -3.14 -9.22
CA HIS A 96 1.11 -1.77 -8.95
C HIS A 96 2.26 -0.91 -8.44
N PHE A 97 2.95 -1.33 -7.38
CA PHE A 97 4.12 -0.62 -6.84
C PHE A 97 5.24 -0.46 -7.88
N GLY A 98 5.48 -1.47 -8.71
CA GLY A 98 6.45 -1.35 -9.79
C GLY A 98 6.10 -0.27 -10.81
N ARG A 99 4.80 -0.04 -11.08
CA ARG A 99 4.35 1.06 -11.95
C ARG A 99 4.48 2.41 -11.26
N GLU A 100 4.13 2.50 -9.98
CA GLU A 100 4.29 3.74 -9.20
C GLU A 100 5.74 4.17 -9.16
N GLU A 101 6.65 3.27 -8.79
CA GLU A 101 8.08 3.53 -8.74
C GLU A 101 8.61 4.00 -10.10
N ALA A 102 8.28 3.26 -11.16
CA ALA A 102 8.75 3.58 -12.51
C ALA A 102 8.24 4.93 -13.04
N THR A 103 7.07 5.40 -12.58
CA THR A 103 6.41 6.58 -13.14
C THR A 103 6.49 7.82 -12.26
N LEU A 104 6.59 7.67 -10.95
CA LEU A 104 6.52 8.77 -9.99
C LEU A 104 7.88 9.15 -9.38
N ASN A 105 8.89 8.28 -9.38
CA ASN A 105 10.16 8.53 -8.69
C ASN A 105 10.79 9.90 -9.02
N ALA A 106 10.89 10.25 -10.31
CA ALA A 106 11.51 11.50 -10.72
C ALA A 106 10.71 12.76 -10.27
N ALA A 107 9.40 12.64 -10.10
CA ALA A 107 8.56 13.71 -9.57
C ALA A 107 8.66 13.79 -8.04
N LEU A 108 8.73 12.64 -7.37
CA LEU A 108 8.93 12.55 -5.93
C LEU A 108 10.28 13.15 -5.51
N ASP A 109 11.35 12.87 -6.23
CA ASP A 109 12.68 13.44 -5.96
C ASP A 109 12.66 14.98 -5.97
N LYS A 110 11.93 15.58 -6.93
CA LYS A 110 11.78 17.04 -7.04
C LYS A 110 10.92 17.62 -5.92
N LEU A 111 9.81 16.95 -5.61
CA LEU A 111 8.92 17.32 -4.51
C LEU A 111 9.64 17.31 -3.15
N MET A 112 10.48 16.31 -2.92
CA MET A 112 11.30 16.19 -1.70
C MET A 112 12.39 17.27 -1.64
N THR A 113 13.09 17.52 -2.76
CA THR A 113 14.10 18.60 -2.84
C THR A 113 13.48 19.96 -2.54
N THR A 114 12.32 20.28 -3.13
CA THR A 114 11.61 21.54 -2.90
C THR A 114 11.21 21.72 -1.43
N HIS A 115 10.82 20.63 -0.77
CA HIS A 115 10.47 20.67 0.65
C HIS A 115 11.70 20.92 1.54
N ASP A 116 12.84 20.31 1.21
CA ASP A 116 14.10 20.53 1.95
C ASP A 116 14.56 22.00 1.82
N GLU A 117 14.51 22.57 0.61
CA GLU A 117 14.81 23.99 0.38
C GLU A 117 13.84 24.91 1.15
N ALA A 118 12.54 24.58 1.18
CA ALA A 118 11.55 25.34 1.93
C ALA A 118 11.80 25.31 3.45
N TYR A 119 12.25 24.16 3.99
CA TYR A 119 12.63 24.07 5.41
C TYR A 119 13.89 24.88 5.72
N GLU A 120 14.87 24.92 4.82
CA GLU A 120 16.08 25.73 4.99
C GLU A 120 15.78 27.23 4.99
N LEU A 121 14.81 27.68 4.18
CA LEU A 121 14.38 29.08 4.12
C LEU A 121 13.51 29.51 5.32
N VAL A 122 12.82 28.58 5.98
CA VAL A 122 11.94 28.86 7.13
C VAL A 122 12.66 28.64 8.47
N GLY A 123 13.75 27.87 8.51
CA GLY A 123 14.61 27.69 9.69
C GLY A 123 15.56 28.87 9.92
N ASP A 124 16.00 29.11 11.16
CA ASP A 124 16.85 30.27 11.56
C ASP A 124 18.26 30.36 10.92
N GLY A 125 18.56 29.53 9.92
CA GLY A 125 19.81 29.59 9.17
C GLY A 125 21.05 29.03 9.89
N ARG A 126 20.92 28.11 10.85
CA ARG A 126 22.09 27.42 11.45
C ARG A 126 22.41 26.04 10.83
N PRO A 127 23.55 25.86 10.13
CA PRO A 127 24.08 24.55 9.72
C PRO A 127 24.89 23.86 10.85
N PRO A 128 25.27 22.56 10.72
CA PRO A 128 25.26 21.58 11.82
C PRO A 128 26.59 21.43 12.58
N THR A 129 26.55 20.94 13.83
CA THR A 129 27.75 20.39 14.50
C THR A 129 27.86 18.89 14.24
N ARG A 130 28.73 18.48 13.31
CA ARG A 130 29.22 17.09 13.22
C ARG A 130 30.00 16.75 14.49
N ARG A 131 29.76 15.56 15.04
CA ARG A 131 30.64 14.92 16.03
C ARG A 131 31.31 13.70 15.41
#